data_AF-C6Q338-F1
#
_entry.id   AF-C6Q338-F1
#
_cell.length_a   1.000
_cell.length_b   1.000
_cell.length_c   1.000
_cell.angle_alpha   90.00
_cell.angle_beta   90.00
_cell.angle_gamma   90.00
#
_symmetry.space_group_name_H-M   'P 1'
#
loop_
_entity.id
_entity.type
_entity.pdbx_description
1 polymer ?
#
loop_
_entity_poly.entity_id
_entity_poly.type
_entity_poly.pdbx_seq_one_letter_code
_entity_poly.pdbx_strand_id
1 'polypeptide(L)'
;PGLGSIQPAQSDYFQATKGGGHGDYRMPIFAPASIQEMVDLIQDAFDTADMYRTPCMVMGDGMLGQMMEPVEFKERPAKKLPEKDWAANGLNGRKEHNIINSLFLEPETLEKHNEKLQAKYKTIEENEVRYEMFNCEGETDLVLVAYGTTSRICKNVIKDGCKGRNKSRINKTNNFMAFPI
;
A
#
# COMPACT_ATOMS: atom_id res chain seq x y z
N PRO A 1 8.20 -9.46 19.35
CA PRO A 1 7.72 -9.64 17.97
C PRO A 1 8.01 -11.06 17.46
N GLY A 2 7.01 -11.79 16.97
CA GLY A 2 7.15 -13.16 16.43
C GLY A 2 6.83 -14.33 17.39
N LEU A 3 6.69 -14.07 18.69
CA LEU A 3 6.40 -15.09 19.73
C LEU A 3 4.91 -15.10 20.18
N GLY A 4 3.99 -14.66 19.32
CA GLY A 4 2.55 -14.66 19.63
C GLY A 4 2.08 -13.52 20.54
N SER A 5 2.86 -12.45 20.68
CA SER A 5 2.41 -11.24 21.38
C SER A 5 1.39 -10.48 20.53
N ILE A 6 0.26 -10.09 21.13
CA ILE A 6 -0.81 -9.28 20.50
C ILE A 6 -0.55 -7.77 20.56
N GLN A 7 0.62 -7.35 21.05
CA GLN A 7 0.94 -5.94 21.20
C GLN A 7 1.20 -5.28 19.83
N PRO A 8 0.88 -3.98 19.66
CA PRO A 8 1.12 -3.28 18.41
C PRO A 8 2.60 -3.28 18.02
N ALA A 9 2.89 -3.62 16.77
CA ALA A 9 4.22 -3.52 16.18
C ALA A 9 4.09 -3.28 14.68
N GLN A 10 5.10 -2.62 14.12
CA GLN A 10 5.23 -2.34 12.69
C GLN A 10 6.55 -2.91 12.14
N SER A 11 7.03 -4.02 12.72
CA SER A 11 8.34 -4.62 12.43
C SER A 11 8.44 -5.29 11.06
N ASP A 12 7.30 -5.58 10.43
CA ASP A 12 7.25 -6.35 9.17
C ASP A 12 7.43 -5.45 7.94
N TYR A 13 7.78 -4.18 8.15
CA TYR A 13 7.99 -3.18 7.11
C TYR A 13 8.93 -3.65 5.99
N PHE A 14 10.09 -4.20 6.34
CA PHE A 14 11.04 -4.66 5.32
C PHE A 14 10.56 -5.92 4.60
N GLN A 15 9.86 -6.82 5.30
CA GLN A 15 9.25 -7.97 4.65
C GLN A 15 8.24 -7.52 3.59
N ALA A 16 7.41 -6.52 3.89
CA ALA A 16 6.44 -6.00 2.94
C ALA A 16 7.12 -5.25 1.79
N THR A 17 7.98 -4.27 2.09
CA THR A 17 8.51 -3.32 1.10
C THR A 17 9.72 -3.83 0.31
N LYS A 18 10.44 -4.83 0.82
CA LYS A 18 11.62 -5.41 0.15
C LYS A 18 11.37 -6.82 -0.40
N GLY A 19 10.20 -7.39 -0.14
CA GLY A 19 9.84 -8.76 -0.51
C GLY A 19 10.03 -9.74 0.66
N GLY A 20 9.01 -10.54 0.91
CA GLY A 20 8.96 -11.53 1.99
C GLY A 20 9.44 -12.93 1.60
N GLY A 21 10.09 -13.08 0.45
CA GLY A 21 10.52 -14.36 -0.10
C GLY A 21 11.59 -14.21 -1.18
N HIS A 22 11.87 -15.29 -1.91
CA HIS A 22 12.85 -15.28 -2.99
C HIS A 22 12.34 -14.61 -4.27
N GLY A 23 13.27 -14.07 -5.05
CA GLY A 23 13.02 -13.44 -6.35
C GLY A 23 12.82 -11.94 -6.25
N ASP A 24 13.00 -11.24 -7.37
CA ASP A 24 12.97 -9.78 -7.46
C ASP A 24 11.55 -9.23 -7.62
N TYR A 25 10.58 -9.86 -6.94
CA TYR A 25 9.19 -9.47 -7.04
C TYR A 25 8.89 -8.25 -6.17
N ARG A 26 7.89 -7.48 -6.61
CA ARG A 26 7.29 -6.41 -5.82
C ARG A 26 5.78 -6.55 -5.81
N MET A 27 5.15 -6.03 -4.77
CA MET A 27 3.70 -5.98 -4.64
C MET A 27 3.26 -4.63 -4.06
N PRO A 28 2.09 -4.10 -4.43
CA PRO A 28 1.46 -2.95 -3.77
C PRO A 28 1.17 -3.25 -2.29
N ILE A 29 1.41 -2.29 -1.40
CA ILE A 29 1.25 -2.46 0.05
C ILE A 29 0.41 -1.32 0.64
N PHE A 30 -0.82 -1.63 1.03
CA PHE A 30 -1.75 -0.69 1.66
C PHE A 30 -1.62 -0.72 3.18
N ALA A 31 -1.22 0.40 3.79
CA ALA A 31 -1.04 0.49 5.24
C ALA A 31 -2.04 1.48 5.87
N PRO A 32 -3.25 1.04 6.24
CA PRO A 32 -4.29 1.92 6.79
C PRO A 32 -3.88 2.54 8.14
N ALA A 33 -4.32 3.77 8.40
CA ALA A 33 -4.12 4.48 9.66
C ALA A 33 -5.36 4.51 10.57
N SER A 34 -6.51 4.04 10.06
CA SER A 34 -7.80 3.99 10.77
C SER A 34 -8.64 2.79 10.31
N ILE A 35 -9.71 2.48 11.04
CA ILE A 35 -10.64 1.41 10.62
C ILE A 35 -11.41 1.82 9.35
N GLN A 36 -11.74 3.10 9.20
CA GLN A 36 -12.37 3.61 7.97
C GLN A 36 -11.46 3.38 6.76
N GLU A 37 -10.19 3.78 6.85
CA GLU A 37 -9.22 3.55 5.77
C GLU A 37 -9.02 2.05 5.50
N MET A 38 -9.05 1.20 6.53
CA MET A 38 -8.96 -0.25 6.32
C MET A 38 -10.08 -0.76 5.42
N VAL A 39 -11.32 -0.33 5.66
CA VAL A 39 -12.48 -0.72 4.84
C VAL A 39 -12.37 -0.20 3.40
N ASP A 40 -11.89 1.04 3.23
CA ASP A 40 -11.76 1.66 1.91
C ASP A 40 -10.60 1.02 1.12
N LEU A 41 -9.43 0.86 1.75
CA LEU A 41 -8.23 0.33 1.11
C LEU A 41 -8.31 -1.17 0.80
N ILE A 42 -9.10 -1.97 1.53
CA ILE A 42 -9.33 -3.37 1.17
C ILE A 42 -9.95 -3.47 -0.22
N GLN A 43 -10.94 -2.64 -0.51
CA GLN A 43 -11.59 -2.64 -1.82
C GLN A 43 -10.61 -2.17 -2.91
N ASP A 44 -9.76 -1.19 -2.62
CA ASP A 44 -8.70 -0.75 -3.55
C ASP A 44 -7.65 -1.82 -3.79
N ALA A 45 -7.29 -2.60 -2.77
CA ALA A 45 -6.34 -3.69 -2.90
C ALA A 45 -6.85 -4.77 -3.86
N PHE A 46 -8.15 -5.12 -3.82
CA PHE A 46 -8.75 -6.05 -4.77
C PHE A 46 -8.72 -5.51 -6.20
N ASP A 47 -9.13 -4.25 -6.40
CA ASP A 47 -9.11 -3.64 -7.74
C ASP A 47 -7.68 -3.54 -8.29
N THR A 48 -6.72 -3.20 -7.44
CA THR A 48 -5.29 -3.12 -7.81
C THR A 48 -4.74 -4.49 -8.16
N ALA A 49 -5.07 -5.51 -7.37
CA ALA A 49 -4.65 -6.89 -7.63
C ALA A 49 -5.17 -7.39 -9.00
N ASP A 50 -6.43 -7.06 -9.34
CA ASP A 50 -7.03 -7.45 -10.62
C ASP A 50 -6.49 -6.62 -11.79
N MET A 51 -6.32 -5.31 -11.60
CA MET A 51 -5.78 -4.38 -12.60
C MET A 51 -4.39 -4.81 -13.09
N TYR A 52 -3.50 -5.13 -12.16
CA TYR A 52 -2.11 -5.45 -12.49
C TYR A 52 -1.81 -6.96 -12.48
N ARG A 53 -2.76 -7.81 -12.09
CA ARG A 53 -2.56 -9.26 -11.95
C ARG A 53 -1.33 -9.55 -11.07
N THR A 54 -1.39 -9.03 -9.85
CA THR A 54 -0.29 -9.12 -8.88
C THR A 54 -0.88 -9.26 -7.48
N PRO A 55 -0.23 -10.01 -6.57
CA PRO A 55 -0.63 -9.99 -5.16
C PRO A 55 -0.56 -8.56 -4.62
N CYS A 56 -1.40 -8.24 -3.64
CA CYS A 56 -1.34 -7.00 -2.86
C CYS A 56 -1.32 -7.37 -1.37
N MET A 57 -0.70 -6.53 -0.55
CA MET A 57 -0.69 -6.68 0.90
C MET A 57 -1.46 -5.53 1.55
N VAL A 58 -2.31 -5.85 2.53
CA VAL A 58 -2.88 -4.85 3.43
C VAL A 58 -2.22 -5.02 4.80
N MET A 59 -1.38 -4.06 5.19
CA MET A 59 -0.57 -4.09 6.41
C MET A 59 -1.26 -3.33 7.53
N GLY A 60 -2.02 -4.05 8.36
CA GLY A 60 -2.51 -3.56 9.65
C GLY A 60 -1.49 -3.79 10.77
N ASP A 61 -1.75 -3.19 11.94
CA ASP A 61 -0.99 -3.45 13.17
C ASP A 61 -1.92 -3.88 14.32
N GLY A 62 -1.33 -4.31 15.43
CA GLY A 62 -2.07 -4.75 16.62
C GLY A 62 -2.94 -3.65 17.25
N MET A 63 -2.65 -2.36 17.01
CA MET A 63 -3.49 -1.28 17.52
C MET A 63 -4.78 -1.21 16.70
N LEU A 64 -4.70 -1.24 15.36
CA LEU A 64 -5.91 -1.28 14.51
C LEU A 64 -6.77 -2.50 14.82
N GLY A 65 -6.16 -3.67 15.04
CA GLY A 65 -6.89 -4.90 15.35
C GLY A 65 -7.68 -4.86 16.67
N GLN A 66 -7.39 -3.92 17.57
CA GLN A 66 -8.06 -3.76 18.86
C GLN A 66 -8.92 -2.50 18.96
N MET A 67 -8.81 -1.58 18.00
CA MET A 67 -9.58 -0.35 17.99
C MET A 67 -11.04 -0.61 17.58
N MET A 68 -11.93 0.25 18.04
CA MET A 68 -13.29 0.38 17.50
C MET A 68 -13.53 1.84 17.12
N GLU A 69 -13.98 2.05 15.90
CA GLU A 69 -14.27 3.37 15.34
C GLU A 69 -15.56 3.29 14.55
N PRO A 70 -16.36 4.38 14.50
CA PRO A 70 -17.47 4.44 13.56
C PRO A 70 -16.93 4.36 12.13
N VAL A 71 -17.60 3.54 11.31
CA VAL A 71 -17.30 3.38 9.89
C VAL A 71 -18.53 3.74 9.09
N GLU A 72 -18.32 4.50 8.03
CA GLU A 72 -19.33 4.79 7.01
C GLU A 72 -19.04 3.92 5.78
N PHE A 73 -19.97 3.04 5.43
CA PHE A 73 -19.89 2.28 4.18
C PHE A 73 -20.46 3.12 3.05
N LYS A 74 -19.58 3.55 2.14
CA LYS A 74 -19.95 4.34 0.97
C LYS A 74 -20.05 3.42 -0.24
N GLU A 75 -21.11 3.60 -1.04
CA GLU A 75 -21.11 3.03 -2.38
C GLU A 75 -20.00 3.69 -3.18
N ARG A 76 -19.17 2.86 -3.81
CA ARG A 76 -18.10 3.32 -4.68
C ARG A 76 -18.38 2.88 -6.12
N PRO A 77 -18.03 3.71 -7.12
CA PRO A 77 -18.12 3.29 -8.51
C PRO A 77 -17.17 2.12 -8.75
N ALA A 78 -17.63 1.11 -9.49
CA ALA A 78 -16.78 0.01 -9.92
C ALA A 78 -15.64 0.54 -10.81
N LYS A 79 -14.39 0.16 -10.51
CA LYS A 79 -13.27 0.47 -11.38
C LYS A 79 -13.43 -0.35 -12.67
N LYS A 80 -13.10 0.25 -13.82
CA LYS A 80 -13.12 -0.47 -15.10
C LYS A 80 -11.90 -1.39 -15.14
N LEU A 81 -12.11 -2.67 -14.85
CA LEU A 81 -11.06 -3.68 -14.82
C LEU A 81 -10.85 -4.30 -16.22
N PRO A 82 -9.63 -4.75 -16.56
CA PRO A 82 -9.37 -5.48 -17.79
C PRO A 82 -10.16 -6.80 -17.84
N GLU A 83 -10.45 -7.28 -19.06
CA GLU A 83 -11.02 -8.62 -19.21
C GLU A 83 -10.06 -9.70 -18.72
N LYS A 84 -10.60 -10.78 -18.15
CA LYS A 84 -9.83 -11.88 -17.56
C LYS A 84 -9.50 -12.96 -18.58
N ASP A 85 -8.96 -12.54 -19.72
CA ASP A 85 -8.57 -13.40 -20.83
C ASP A 85 -7.59 -14.52 -20.43
N TRP A 86 -6.80 -14.28 -19.39
CA TRP A 86 -5.78 -15.15 -18.78
C TRP A 86 -6.32 -16.17 -17.79
N ALA A 87 -7.59 -16.09 -17.37
CA ALA A 87 -8.14 -16.97 -16.35
C ALA A 87 -8.11 -18.46 -16.78
N ALA A 88 -7.58 -19.31 -15.89
CA ALA A 88 -7.54 -20.77 -16.08
C ALA A 88 -8.85 -21.41 -15.56
N ASN A 89 -9.99 -21.00 -16.12
CA ASN A 89 -11.35 -21.34 -15.67
C ASN A 89 -12.12 -22.22 -16.68
N GLY A 90 -11.44 -23.17 -17.32
CA GLY A 90 -12.00 -24.03 -18.36
C GLY A 90 -11.85 -23.45 -19.77
N LEU A 91 -12.26 -24.21 -20.79
CA LEU A 91 -11.99 -23.86 -22.19
C LEU A 91 -12.90 -22.72 -22.69
N ASN A 92 -14.17 -22.69 -22.27
CA ASN A 92 -15.14 -21.64 -22.60
C ASN A 92 -15.18 -21.29 -24.10
N GLY A 93 -15.07 -22.29 -24.99
CA GLY A 93 -15.08 -22.11 -26.44
C GLY A 93 -13.74 -21.68 -27.08
N ARG A 94 -12.67 -21.54 -26.31
CA ARG A 94 -11.31 -21.31 -26.83
C ARG A 94 -10.74 -22.56 -27.50
N LYS A 95 -9.73 -22.39 -28.35
CA LYS A 95 -9.03 -23.54 -28.97
C LYS A 95 -8.08 -24.25 -28.01
N GLU A 96 -7.47 -23.50 -27.09
CA GLU A 96 -6.47 -23.99 -26.16
C GLU A 96 -6.76 -23.51 -24.73
N HIS A 97 -6.24 -24.25 -23.75
CA HIS A 97 -6.32 -23.88 -22.35
C HIS A 97 -5.33 -22.78 -22.01
N ASN A 98 -5.73 -21.87 -21.13
CA ASN A 98 -4.78 -20.96 -20.51
C ASN A 98 -3.89 -21.71 -19.52
N ILE A 99 -2.58 -21.50 -19.67
CA ILE A 99 -1.56 -22.02 -18.75
C ILE A 99 -0.91 -20.82 -18.07
N ILE A 100 -1.01 -20.76 -16.74
CA ILE A 100 -0.37 -19.73 -15.93
C ILE A 100 0.92 -20.34 -15.39
N ASN A 101 2.07 -19.87 -15.88
CA ASN A 101 3.37 -20.36 -15.49
C ASN A 101 4.38 -19.21 -15.37
N SER A 102 5.32 -19.35 -14.44
CA SER A 102 6.45 -18.44 -14.22
C SER A 102 7.82 -19.15 -14.37
N LEU A 103 7.84 -20.45 -14.64
CA LEU A 103 9.05 -21.23 -14.85
C LEU A 103 9.39 -21.28 -16.35
N PHE A 104 10.43 -20.55 -16.73
CA PHE A 104 11.01 -20.57 -18.08
C PHE A 104 12.46 -21.05 -17.98
N LEU A 105 12.79 -22.15 -18.68
CA LEU A 105 14.12 -22.75 -18.67
C LEU A 105 15.09 -22.07 -19.63
N GLU A 106 14.57 -21.51 -20.71
CA GLU A 106 15.35 -20.79 -21.71
C GLU A 106 15.67 -19.37 -21.21
N PRO A 107 16.96 -18.98 -21.11
CA PRO A 107 17.37 -17.69 -20.57
C PRO A 107 16.75 -16.49 -21.29
N GLU A 108 16.68 -16.50 -22.62
CA GLU A 108 16.14 -15.41 -23.42
C GLU A 108 14.64 -15.20 -23.19
N THR A 109 13.90 -16.28 -22.97
CA THR A 109 12.47 -16.22 -22.64
C THR A 109 12.28 -15.72 -21.21
N LEU A 110 13.14 -16.15 -20.28
CA LEU A 110 13.10 -15.69 -18.89
C LEU A 110 13.46 -14.20 -18.77
N GLU A 111 14.45 -13.72 -19.51
CA GLU A 111 14.85 -12.31 -19.53
C GLU A 111 13.70 -11.41 -19.96
N LYS A 112 13.04 -11.72 -21.08
CA LYS A 112 11.85 -11.00 -21.55
C LYS A 112 10.70 -11.03 -20.53
N HIS A 113 10.54 -12.15 -19.83
CA HIS A 113 9.57 -12.24 -18.75
C HIS A 113 9.90 -11.28 -17.60
N ASN A 114 11.18 -11.21 -17.20
CA ASN A 114 11.64 -10.31 -16.16
C ASN A 114 11.49 -8.84 -16.56
N GLU A 115 11.84 -8.46 -17.80
CA GLU A 115 11.62 -7.10 -18.33
C GLU A 115 10.14 -6.71 -18.26
N LYS A 116 9.24 -7.62 -18.64
CA LYS A 116 7.79 -7.41 -18.52
C LYS A 116 7.36 -7.19 -17.08
N LEU A 117 7.90 -7.95 -16.12
CA LEU A 117 7.60 -7.78 -14.70
C LEU A 117 8.12 -6.44 -14.16
N GLN A 118 9.36 -6.06 -14.51
CA GLN A 118 9.94 -4.77 -14.11
C GLN A 118 9.14 -3.59 -14.68
N ALA A 119 8.73 -3.66 -15.95
CA ALA A 119 7.85 -2.65 -16.55
C ALA A 119 6.52 -2.55 -15.81
N LYS A 120 5.91 -3.69 -15.44
CA LYS A 120 4.69 -3.73 -14.63
C LYS A 120 4.89 -3.06 -13.27
N TYR A 121 5.99 -3.35 -12.57
CA TYR A 121 6.28 -2.74 -11.27
C TYR A 121 6.46 -1.23 -11.37
N LYS A 122 7.11 -0.76 -12.44
CA LYS A 122 7.23 0.68 -12.70
C LYS A 122 5.86 1.33 -12.93
N THR A 123 4.99 0.70 -13.72
CA THR A 123 3.62 1.20 -13.91
C THR A 123 2.83 1.24 -12.60
N ILE A 124 3.00 0.24 -11.73
CA ILE A 124 2.36 0.25 -10.41
C ILE A 124 2.88 1.44 -9.58
N GLU A 125 4.19 1.64 -9.51
CA GLU A 125 4.81 2.74 -8.77
C GLU A 125 4.37 4.11 -9.29
N GLU A 126 4.18 4.27 -10.60
CA GLU A 126 3.71 5.53 -11.19
C GLU A 126 2.22 5.82 -10.87
N ASN A 127 1.39 4.79 -10.74
CA ASN A 127 -0.07 4.96 -10.68
C ASN A 127 -0.70 4.72 -9.30
N GLU A 128 -0.09 3.90 -8.45
CA GLU A 128 -0.69 3.47 -7.19
C GLU A 128 -0.02 4.09 -5.96
N VAL A 129 1.07 4.84 -6.12
CA VAL A 129 1.70 5.58 -5.02
C VAL A 129 0.71 6.58 -4.44
N ARG A 130 0.45 6.46 -3.13
CA ARG A 130 -0.42 7.38 -2.40
C ARG A 130 0.29 7.90 -1.19
N TYR A 131 0.10 9.18 -0.94
CA TYR A 131 0.56 9.84 0.27
C TYR A 131 -0.42 10.95 0.63
N GLU A 132 -0.50 11.27 1.91
CA GLU A 132 -1.21 12.45 2.39
C GLU A 132 -0.18 13.44 2.92
N MET A 133 -0.31 14.68 2.47
CA MET A 133 0.43 15.82 3.00
C MET A 133 -0.47 16.52 4.01
N PHE A 134 -0.01 16.60 5.26
CA PHE A 134 -0.73 17.33 6.31
C PHE A 134 0.11 18.52 6.79
N ASN A 135 -0.45 19.73 6.65
CA ASN A 135 0.14 21.00 7.10
C ASN A 135 1.38 21.48 6.31
N CYS A 136 1.55 21.02 5.07
CA CYS A 136 2.79 21.18 4.30
C CYS A 136 2.87 22.40 3.36
N GLU A 137 1.95 23.37 3.48
CA GLU A 137 1.78 24.45 2.50
C GLU A 137 2.73 25.65 2.72
N GLY A 138 3.45 25.69 3.85
CA GLY A 138 4.33 26.80 4.23
C GLY A 138 5.77 26.38 4.52
N GLU A 139 6.59 27.36 4.91
CA GLU A 139 7.97 27.11 5.37
C GLU A 139 7.96 26.09 6.52
N THR A 140 8.76 25.04 6.36
CA THR A 140 8.80 23.93 7.28
C THR A 140 10.24 23.56 7.61
N ASP A 141 10.60 23.67 8.89
CA ASP A 141 11.90 23.26 9.40
C ASP A 141 12.02 21.72 9.57
N LEU A 142 10.90 21.02 9.74
CA LEU A 142 10.88 19.58 10.05
C LEU A 142 9.68 18.86 9.42
N VAL A 143 9.96 17.79 8.68
CA VAL A 143 8.96 16.86 8.14
C VAL A 143 9.06 15.54 8.89
N LEU A 144 7.92 15.04 9.37
CA LEU A 144 7.75 13.70 9.91
C LEU A 144 7.23 12.78 8.80
N VAL A 145 7.81 11.59 8.67
CA VAL A 145 7.35 10.56 7.74
C VAL A 145 6.97 9.36 8.58
N ALA A 146 5.74 8.88 8.43
CA ALA A 146 5.25 7.69 9.13
C ALA A 146 4.16 7.02 8.29
N TYR A 147 3.72 5.84 8.70
CA TYR A 147 2.64 5.11 8.03
C TYR A 147 1.79 4.38 9.06
N GLY A 148 0.65 3.87 8.61
CA GLY A 148 -0.29 3.17 9.48
C GLY A 148 -0.68 4.02 10.69
N THR A 149 -0.87 3.40 11.85
CA THR A 149 -1.35 4.12 13.02
C THR A 149 -0.40 5.18 13.60
N THR A 150 0.91 5.02 13.42
CA THR A 150 1.89 6.03 13.87
C THR A 150 1.66 7.37 13.17
N SER A 151 1.17 7.37 11.93
CA SER A 151 0.81 8.60 11.22
C SER A 151 -0.21 9.45 11.97
N ARG A 152 -1.20 8.82 12.62
CA ARG A 152 -2.23 9.49 13.41
C ARG A 152 -1.65 10.15 14.65
N ILE A 153 -0.71 9.47 15.32
CA ILE A 153 0.02 10.01 16.46
C ILE A 153 0.82 11.24 16.01
N CYS A 154 1.54 11.13 14.89
CA CYS A 154 2.27 12.25 14.30
C CYS A 154 1.33 13.44 14.06
N LYS A 155 0.21 13.26 13.35
CA LYS A 155 -0.78 14.32 13.07
C LYS A 155 -1.27 15.03 14.34
N ASN A 156 -1.51 14.32 15.43
CA ASN A 156 -1.90 14.92 16.71
C ASN A 156 -0.77 15.78 17.30
N VAL A 157 0.47 15.28 17.29
CA VAL A 157 1.65 16.04 17.73
C VAL A 157 1.81 17.32 16.92
N ILE A 158 1.57 17.29 15.61
CA ILE A 158 1.58 18.51 14.76
C ILE A 158 0.55 19.51 15.27
N LYS A 159 -0.70 19.08 15.43
CA LYS A 159 -1.81 19.95 15.85
C LYS A 159 -1.56 20.60 17.21
N ASP A 160 -1.07 19.84 18.18
CA ASP A 160 -0.78 20.36 19.52
C ASP A 160 0.44 21.28 19.53
N GLY A 161 1.48 20.92 18.77
CA GLY A 161 2.67 21.74 18.58
C GLY A 161 2.36 23.12 17.97
N CYS A 162 1.33 23.21 17.13
CA CYS A 162 0.84 24.47 16.55
C CYS A 162 0.08 25.36 17.54
N LYS A 163 -0.62 24.76 18.51
CA LYS A 163 -1.43 25.51 19.50
C LYS A 163 -0.58 26.19 20.59
N GLY A 164 0.58 25.63 20.91
CA GLY A 164 1.35 26.00 22.10
C GLY A 164 2.43 27.08 21.94
N ARG A 165 2.70 27.65 20.75
CA ARG A 165 3.90 28.50 20.56
C ARG A 165 3.69 29.81 19.80
N ASN A 166 4.24 30.88 20.40
CA ASN A 166 4.37 32.24 19.88
C ASN A 166 4.82 32.29 18.41
N LYS A 167 4.10 33.09 17.63
CA LYS A 167 4.20 33.34 16.18
C LYS A 167 5.53 33.88 15.62
N SER A 168 6.67 33.82 16.33
CA SER A 168 7.89 34.56 15.91
C SER A 168 9.20 33.78 15.84
N ARG A 169 9.28 32.51 16.24
CA ARG A 169 10.55 31.73 16.18
C ARG A 169 10.38 30.26 15.81
N ILE A 170 9.22 29.93 15.30
CA ILE A 170 8.75 28.57 15.05
C ILE A 170 8.01 28.62 13.72
N ASN A 171 8.77 28.74 12.63
CA ASN A 171 8.31 28.26 11.31
C ASN A 171 8.39 26.70 11.30
N LYS A 172 8.16 26.09 12.48
CA LYS A 172 8.31 24.68 12.86
C LYS A 172 6.92 24.07 12.94
N THR A 173 6.32 23.91 11.78
CA THR A 173 5.10 23.12 11.59
C THR A 173 5.55 21.75 11.14
N ASN A 174 5.40 20.75 12.02
CA ASN A 174 5.66 19.36 11.66
C ASN A 174 4.77 19.01 10.45
N ASN A 175 5.34 18.38 9.43
CA ASN A 175 4.60 17.91 8.26
C ASN A 175 4.51 16.39 8.26
N PHE A 176 3.56 15.81 7.54
CA PHE A 176 3.41 14.36 7.39
C PHE A 176 3.50 13.95 5.92
N MET A 177 4.26 12.88 5.61
CA MET A 177 4.21 12.14 4.35
C MET A 177 3.97 10.66 4.68
N ALA A 178 2.90 10.08 4.14
CA ALA A 178 2.72 8.62 4.13
C ALA A 178 3.62 8.00 3.06
N PHE A 179 4.26 6.87 3.38
CA PHE A 179 5.13 6.13 2.46
C PHE A 179 4.39 5.80 1.16
N PRO A 180 5.07 5.77 -0.01
CA PRO A 180 4.50 5.18 -1.21
C PRO A 180 4.01 3.75 -0.89
N ILE A 181 2.70 3.59 -1.00
CA ILE A 181 1.97 2.32 -1.09
C ILE A 181 2.48 1.51 -2.29
#